data_AF-A0A037ZGW1-F1
#
_entry.id   AF-A0A037ZGW1-F1
#
_cell.length_a   1.000
_cell.length_b   1.000
_cell.length_c   1.000
_cell.angle_alpha   90.00
_cell.angle_beta   90.00
_cell.angle_gamma   90.00
#
_symmetry.space_group_name_H-M   'P 1'
#
loop_
_entity.id
_entity.type
_entity.pdbx_description
1 polymer ?
#
loop_
_entity_poly.entity_id
_entity_poly.type
_entity_poly.pdbx_seq_one_letter_code
_entity_poly.pdbx_strand_id
1 'polypeptide(L)' 'MFEYKLEQINTAKTKPPKIEALLTALGQDGWELVSVVPDFDGEHILKAFLKRDIWRVKPTEKA' A
#
# COMPACT_ATOMS: atom_id res chain seq x y z
N MET A 1 -8.61 1.83 -16.22
CA MET A 1 -8.61 0.43 -15.72
C MET A 1 -7.66 0.42 -14.54
N PHE A 2 -7.98 -0.33 -13.50
CA PHE A 2 -7.18 -0.32 -12.27
C PHE A 2 -6.40 -1.62 -12.13
N GLU A 3 -5.17 -1.50 -11.65
CA GLU A 3 -4.44 -2.61 -11.05
C GLU A 3 -4.64 -2.59 -9.53
N TYR A 4 -4.52 -3.76 -8.90
CA TYR A 4 -4.78 -3.95 -7.48
C TYR A 4 -3.60 -4.64 -6.80
N LYS A 5 -3.34 -4.27 -5.54
CA LYS A 5 -2.28 -4.86 -4.71
C LYS A 5 -2.79 -5.07 -3.28
N LEU A 6 -2.32 -6.13 -2.65
CA LEU A 6 -2.48 -6.38 -1.22
C LEU A 6 -1.11 -6.31 -0.55
N GLU A 7 -1.00 -5.46 0.47
CA GLU A 7 0.17 -5.36 1.33
C GLU A 7 -0.14 -5.88 2.72
N GLN A 8 0.69 -6.79 3.22
CA GLN A 8 0.57 -7.35 4.57
C GLN A 8 1.53 -6.66 5.51
N ILE A 9 0.99 -6.07 6.57
CA ILE A 9 1.75 -5.29 7.56
C ILE A 9 1.62 -5.99 8.90
N ASN A 10 2.71 -6.59 9.38
CA ASN A 10 2.76 -7.16 10.72
C ASN A 10 3.06 -6.05 11.73
N THR A 11 2.03 -5.57 12.44
CA THR A 11 2.11 -4.48 13.42
C THR A 11 2.70 -4.93 14.76
N ALA A 12 2.76 -6.22 15.06
CA ALA A 12 3.51 -6.73 16.20
C ALA A 12 5.04 -6.61 16.00
N LYS A 13 5.51 -6.73 14.75
CA LYS A 13 6.93 -6.70 14.40
C LYS A 13 7.41 -5.37 13.82
N THR A 14 6.48 -4.47 13.48
CA THR A 14 6.79 -3.22 12.76
C THR A 14 6.25 -2.02 13.52
N LYS A 15 7.12 -1.05 13.81
CA LYS A 15 6.74 0.20 14.48
C LYS A 15 5.96 1.13 13.53
N PRO A 16 5.03 1.96 14.05
CA PRO A 16 4.21 2.86 13.25
C PRO A 16 4.98 3.73 12.23
N PRO A 17 6.13 4.36 12.56
CA PRO A 17 6.84 5.21 11.59
C PRO A 17 7.33 4.45 10.35
N LYS A 18 7.65 3.16 10.50
CA LYS A 18 8.07 2.32 9.38
C LYS A 18 6.88 1.92 8.50
N ILE A 19 5.69 1.79 9.10
CA ILE A 19 4.44 1.55 8.38
C ILE A 19 4.04 2.80 7.58
N GLU A 20 4.13 3.98 8.19
CA GLU A 20 3.86 5.26 7.52
C GLU A 20 4.80 5.48 6.33
N ALA A 21 6.10 5.19 6.50
CA ALA A 21 7.08 5.29 5.42
C ALA A 21 6.75 4.34 4.26
N LEU A 22 6.34 3.10 4.56
CA LEU A 22 5.92 2.13 3.54
C LEU A 22 4.69 2.64 2.75
N LEU A 23 3.64 3.07 3.44
CA LEU A 23 2.41 3.56 2.79
C LEU A 23 2.67 4.85 2.00
N THR A 24 3.56 5.71 2.48
CA THR A 24 3.96 6.93 1.77
C THR A 24 4.69 6.61 0.48
N ALA A 25 5.64 5.67 0.51
CA ALA A 25 6.36 5.23 -0.69
C ALA A 25 5.40 4.63 -1.73
N LEU A 26 4.43 3.82 -1.29
CA LEU A 26 3.38 3.30 -2.18
C LEU A 26 2.54 4.42 -2.81
N GLY A 27 2.19 5.45 -2.04
CA GLY A 27 1.52 6.65 -2.54
C GLY A 27 2.32 7.38 -3.62
N GLN A 28 3.64 7.50 -3.43
CA GLN A 28 4.56 8.09 -4.41
C GLN A 28 4.66 7.26 -5.70
N ASP A 29 4.55 5.94 -5.59
CA ASP A 29 4.51 4.99 -6.71
C ASP A 29 3.15 4.95 -7.44
N GLY A 30 2.22 5.82 -7.02
CA GLY A 30 0.89 5.99 -7.61
C GLY A 30 -0.18 5.06 -7.04
N TRP A 31 0.12 4.31 -5.98
CA TRP A 31 -0.87 3.48 -5.30
C TRP A 31 -1.76 4.29 -4.37
N GLU A 32 -3.06 4.12 -4.51
CA GLU A 32 -4.07 4.67 -3.63
C GLU A 32 -4.52 3.61 -2.64
N LEU A 33 -4.43 3.91 -1.34
CA LEU A 33 -4.96 3.05 -0.29
C LEU A 33 -6.49 3.10 -0.31
N VAL A 34 -7.12 1.94 -0.47
CA VAL A 34 -8.59 1.81 -0.56
C VAL A 34 -9.18 1.35 0.77
N SER A 35 -8.56 0.36 1.42
CA SER A 35 -9.03 -0.20 2.67
C SER A 35 -7.89 -0.83 3.45
N VAL A 36 -8.03 -0.88 4.77
CA VAL A 36 -7.16 -1.66 5.65
C VAL A 36 -8.06 -2.56 6.47
N VAL A 37 -7.84 -3.87 6.36
CA VAL A 37 -8.58 -4.86 7.15
C VAL A 37 -7.63 -5.61 8.07
N PRO A 38 -7.96 -5.77 9.36
CA PRO A 38 -7.23 -6.66 10.24
C PRO A 38 -7.42 -8.11 9.81
N ASP A 39 -6.33 -8.87 9.85
CA ASP A 39 -6.34 -10.31 9.65
C ASP A 39 -6.30 -10.97 11.03
N PHE A 40 -7.49 -11.30 11.57
CA PHE A 40 -7.65 -11.74 12.95
C PHE A 40 -7.35 -13.24 13.16
N ASP A 41 -6.42 -13.81 12.40
CA ASP A 41 -5.92 -15.19 12.60
C ASP A 41 -4.96 -15.31 13.81
N GLY A 42 -5.10 -14.42 14.81
CA GLY A 42 -4.26 -14.38 16.01
C GLY A 42 -2.93 -13.64 15.83
N GLU A 43 -2.56 -13.27 14.61
CA GLU A 43 -1.42 -12.39 14.34
C GLU A 43 -1.88 -10.93 14.20
N HIS A 44 -1.08 -9.99 14.72
CA HIS A 44 -1.33 -8.56 14.54
C HIS A 44 -0.97 -8.14 13.10
N ILE A 45 -1.69 -8.65 12.11
CA ILE A 45 -1.50 -8.37 10.69
C ILE A 45 -2.62 -7.45 10.20
N LEU A 46 -2.24 -6.41 9.46
CA LEU A 46 -3.14 -5.58 8.68
C LEU A 46 -2.93 -5.88 7.19
N LYS A 47 -4.01 -6.13 6.46
CA LYS A 47 -4.03 -6.21 5.00
C LYS A 47 -4.47 -4.87 4.44
N ALA A 48 -3.54 -4.14 3.82
CA ALA A 48 -3.80 -2.91 3.08
C ALA A 48 -4.15 -3.26 1.62
N PHE A 49 -5.34 -2.90 1.19
CA PHE A 49 -5.78 -3.03 -0.19
C PHE A 49 -5.53 -1.71 -0.93
N LEU A 50 -4.78 -1.79 -2.02
CA LEU A 50 -4.41 -0.63 -2.84
C LEU A 50 -4.87 -0.82 -4.28
N LYS A 51 -5.15 0.30 -4.94
CA LYS A 51 -5.40 0.35 -6.38
C LYS A 51 -4.49 1.38 -7.03
N ARG A 52 -4.19 1.23 -8.31
CA ARG A 52 -3.52 2.25 -9.12
C ARG A 52 -4.16 2.33 -10.48
N ASP A 53 -4.35 3.54 -10.98
CA ASP A 53 -4.86 3.74 -12.35
C ASP A 53 -3.74 3.50 -13.35
N ILE A 54 -3.88 2.49 -14.20
CA ILE A 54 -2.86 2.11 -15.18
C ILE A 54 -2.56 3.24 -16.18
N TRP A 55 -3.48 4.20 -16.33
CA TRP A 55 -3.32 5.33 -17.26
C TRP A 55 -2.66 6.56 -16.61
N ARG A 56 -2.64 6.62 -15.28
CA ARG A 56 -1.99 7.70 -14.51
C ARG A 56 -0.47 7.50 -14.44
N VAL A 57 -0.02 6.25 -14.60
CA VAL A 57 1.40 5.87 -14.68
C VAL A 57 1.94 6.08 -16.10
N LYS A 58 1.71 7.25 -16.72
CA LYS A 58 2.52 7.59 -17.90
C LYS A 58 3.94 7.82 -17.40
N PRO A 59 4.98 7.23 -18.04
CA PRO A 59 6.34 7.62 -17.73
C PRO A 59 6.41 9.11 -17.99
N THR A 60 6.82 9.89 -16.99
CA THR A 60 7.37 11.22 -17.26
C THR A 60 8.41 11.00 -18.36
N GLU A 61 8.13 11.48 -19.57
CA GLU A 61 9.17 11.71 -20.57
C GLU A 61 10.23 12.52 -19.84
N LYS A 62 11.38 11.89 -19.60
CA LYS A 62 12.56 12.63 -19.17
C LYS A 62 12.85 13.61 -20.30
N ALA A 63 12.59 14.88 -20.04
CA ALA A 63 13.11 16.00 -20.83
C ALA A 63 14.65 16.03 -20.70
#